data_AF-A0A526YUY3-F1
#
_entry.id   AF-A0A526YUY3-F1
#
_cell.length_a   1.000
_cell.length_b   1.000
_cell.length_c   1.000
_cell.angle_alpha   90.00
_cell.angle_beta   90.00
_cell.angle_gamma   90.00
#
_symmetry.space_group_name_H-M   'P 1'
#
loop_
_entity.id
_entity.type
_entity.pdbx_description
1 polymer ?
#
loop_
_entity_poly.entity_id
_entity_poly.type
_entity_poly.pdbx_seq_one_letter_code
_entity_poly.pdbx_strand_id
1 'polypeptide(L)'
;MLENVSLPGSILDGVRQRYPALDDVRTGHELMRRQITMMVEDVIVSTTANLVRIKPDSADAVRAAGETMVTFSAEMAAFEEELKAFLYKHLYRHSEVVRVRNQAEQIVNDLFEVYFADPRAMPDGWREGLDRADDRIK
;
A
#
# COMPACT_ATOMS: atom_id res chain seq x y z
N MET A 1 -7.60 1.49 -20.37
CA MET A 1 -6.17 1.34 -20.04
C MET A 1 -5.81 2.37 -18.98
N LEU A 2 -4.63 2.29 -18.35
CA LEU A 2 -4.18 3.24 -17.30
C LEU A 2 -4.27 4.72 -17.74
N GLU A 3 -4.25 4.97 -19.04
CA GLU A 3 -4.47 6.26 -19.71
C GLU A 3 -5.79 6.95 -19.32
N ASN A 4 -6.81 6.18 -18.91
CA ASN A 4 -8.12 6.72 -18.52
C ASN A 4 -8.21 7.07 -17.02
N VAL A 5 -7.12 6.89 -16.26
CA VAL A 5 -7.04 7.26 -14.84
C VAL A 5 -6.36 8.61 -14.78
N SER A 6 -6.96 9.59 -14.08
CA SER A 6 -6.58 11.01 -14.19
C SER A 6 -5.06 11.27 -14.11
N LEU A 7 -4.43 10.92 -12.99
CA LEU A 7 -3.01 11.21 -12.75
C LEU A 7 -2.07 10.35 -13.63
N PRO A 8 -2.18 9.01 -13.69
CA PRO A 8 -1.37 8.20 -14.60
C PRO A 8 -1.51 8.57 -16.08
N GLY A 9 -2.73 8.90 -16.53
CA GLY A 9 -3.02 9.31 -17.89
C GLY A 9 -2.29 10.60 -18.26
N SER A 10 -2.38 11.63 -17.42
CA SER A 10 -1.65 12.87 -17.63
C SER A 10 -0.13 12.68 -17.68
N ILE A 11 0.42 11.78 -16.84
CA ILE A 11 1.85 11.45 -16.86
C ILE A 11 2.22 10.75 -18.18
N LEU A 12 1.44 9.77 -18.61
CA LEU A 12 1.67 9.06 -19.86
C LEU A 12 1.66 9.99 -21.07
N ASP A 13 0.69 10.92 -21.12
CA ASP A 13 0.62 11.93 -22.18
C ASP A 13 1.89 12.79 -22.21
N GLY A 14 2.34 13.26 -21.04
CA GLY A 14 3.58 14.03 -20.94
C GLY A 14 4.83 13.24 -21.33
N VAL A 15 4.90 11.96 -20.96
CA VAL A 15 6.02 11.07 -21.35
C VAL A 15 6.03 10.85 -22.86
N ARG A 16 4.87 10.57 -23.47
CA ARG A 16 4.75 10.35 -24.92
C ARG A 16 5.04 11.59 -25.73
N GLN A 17 4.62 12.77 -25.24
CA GLN A 17 4.95 14.04 -25.88
C GLN A 17 6.46 14.31 -25.85
N ARG A 18 7.12 14.03 -24.72
CA ARG A 18 8.55 14.27 -24.55
C ARG A 18 9.43 13.22 -25.22
N TYR A 19 8.97 11.98 -25.26
CA TYR A 19 9.71 10.83 -25.80
C TYR A 19 8.81 9.98 -26.72
N PRO A 20 8.50 10.46 -27.95
CA PRO A 20 7.53 9.79 -28.83
C PRO A 20 7.92 8.38 -29.30
N ALA A 21 9.22 8.05 -29.27
CA ALA A 21 9.77 6.77 -29.69
C ALA A 21 10.24 5.88 -28.52
N LEU A 22 9.83 6.21 -27.29
CA LEU A 22 10.19 5.43 -26.11
C LEU A 22 9.46 4.08 -26.11
N ASP A 23 10.19 3.01 -25.82
CA ASP A 23 9.58 1.68 -25.70
C ASP A 23 8.67 1.56 -24.47
N ASP A 24 7.78 0.55 -24.49
CA ASP A 24 6.77 0.36 -23.45
C ASP A 24 7.36 0.13 -22.05
N VAL A 25 8.49 -0.58 -21.97
CA VAL A 25 9.14 -0.88 -20.68
C VAL A 25 9.67 0.40 -20.05
N ARG A 26 10.40 1.20 -20.84
CA ARG A 26 10.92 2.50 -20.36
C ARG A 26 9.80 3.50 -20.10
N THR A 27 8.71 3.44 -20.87
CA THR A 27 7.51 4.25 -20.62
C THR A 27 6.89 3.91 -19.27
N GLY A 28 6.79 2.61 -18.94
CA GLY A 28 6.34 2.16 -17.62
C GLY A 28 7.24 2.64 -16.48
N HIS A 29 8.57 2.60 -16.67
CA HIS A 29 9.51 3.14 -15.67
C HIS A 29 9.37 4.65 -15.49
N GLU A 30 9.22 5.43 -16.58
CA GLU A 30 8.99 6.88 -16.50
C GLU A 30 7.66 7.21 -15.81
N LEU A 31 6.60 6.46 -16.10
CA LEU A 31 5.32 6.57 -15.42
C LEU A 31 5.48 6.38 -13.90
N MET A 32 6.05 5.25 -13.48
CA MET A 32 6.23 4.95 -12.05
C MET A 32 7.10 6.00 -11.36
N ARG A 33 8.22 6.38 -11.97
CA ARG A 33 9.14 7.37 -11.41
C ARG A 33 8.45 8.70 -11.17
N ARG A 34 7.75 9.23 -12.18
CA ARG A 34 7.06 10.53 -12.09
C ARG A 34 5.88 10.50 -11.12
N GLN A 35 5.10 9.41 -11.14
CA GLN A 35 4.00 9.18 -10.22
C GLN A 35 4.49 9.23 -8.76
N ILE A 36 5.56 8.51 -8.44
CA ILE A 36 6.15 8.50 -7.10
C ILE A 36 6.66 9.90 -6.73
N THR A 37 7.39 10.57 -7.62
CA THR A 37 7.89 11.93 -7.36
C THR A 37 6.75 12.89 -7.01
N MET A 38 5.68 12.93 -7.80
CA MET A 38 4.55 13.83 -7.55
C MET A 38 3.84 13.52 -6.23
N MET A 39 3.64 12.25 -5.90
CA MET A 39 3.02 11.85 -4.63
C MET A 39 3.90 12.21 -3.43
N VAL A 40 5.21 12.00 -3.52
CA VAL A 40 6.15 12.35 -2.44
C VAL A 40 6.22 13.86 -2.23
N GLU A 41 6.32 14.63 -3.31
CA GLU A 41 6.35 16.09 -3.25
C GLU A 41 5.05 16.65 -2.62
N ASP A 42 3.89 16.11 -3.02
CA ASP A 42 2.60 16.51 -2.46
C ASP A 42 2.51 16.25 -0.94
N VAL A 43 2.90 15.05 -0.47
CA VAL A 43 2.89 14.74 0.97
C VAL A 43 3.81 15.68 1.73
N ILE A 44 5.00 15.98 1.20
CA ILE A 44 5.94 16.90 1.86
C ILE A 44 5.31 18.29 2.00
N VAL A 45 4.71 18.82 0.93
CA VAL A 45 4.07 20.15 0.93
C VAL A 45 2.89 20.17 1.90
N SER A 46 1.98 19.20 1.79
CA SER A 46 0.79 19.08 2.63
C SER A 46 1.15 18.93 4.11
N THR A 47 2.10 18.04 4.43
CA THR A 47 2.58 17.82 5.80
C THR A 47 3.25 19.08 6.37
N THR A 48 4.05 19.79 5.57
CA THR A 48 4.69 21.03 5.99
C THR A 48 3.64 22.10 6.33
N ALA A 49 2.59 22.24 5.50
CA ALA A 49 1.49 23.15 5.78
C ALA A 49 0.75 22.78 7.08
N ASN A 50 0.51 21.49 7.31
CA ASN A 50 -0.10 21.00 8.55
C ASN A 50 0.76 21.31 9.78
N LEU A 51 2.08 21.10 9.69
CA LEU A 51 3.02 21.43 10.77
C LEU A 51 3.01 22.93 11.10
N VAL A 52 2.96 23.80 10.09
CA VAL A 52 2.88 25.26 10.29
C VAL A 52 1.55 25.70 10.91
N ARG A 53 0.45 25.00 10.59
CA ARG A 53 -0.89 25.29 11.12
C ARG A 53 -1.04 24.81 12.57
N ILE A 54 -0.64 23.58 12.86
CA ILE A 54 -0.83 22.90 14.16
C ILE A 54 0.24 23.34 15.15
N LYS A 55 1.49 23.54 14.68
CA LYS A 55 2.65 23.92 15.47
C LYS A 55 2.89 23.03 16.70
N PRO A 56 2.95 21.69 16.55
CA PRO A 56 3.30 20.85 17.67
C PRO A 56 4.76 21.12 18.08
N ASP A 57 5.00 21.20 19.38
CA ASP A 57 6.32 21.43 19.97
C ASP A 57 7.01 20.13 20.42
N SER A 58 6.30 19.00 20.34
CA SER A 58 6.74 17.71 20.84
C SER A 58 6.02 16.56 20.12
N ALA A 59 6.58 15.36 20.20
CA ALA A 59 5.93 14.17 19.67
C ALA A 59 4.60 13.85 20.40
N ASP A 60 4.47 14.23 21.67
CA ASP A 60 3.21 14.06 22.41
C ASP A 60 2.15 15.05 21.93
N ALA A 61 2.53 16.28 21.60
CA ALA A 61 1.62 17.24 20.97
C ALA A 61 1.14 16.74 19.59
N VAL A 62 2.01 16.08 18.80
CA VAL A 62 1.61 15.42 17.54
C VAL A 62 0.54 14.35 17.79
N ARG A 63 0.74 13.49 18.79
CA ARG A 63 -0.22 12.42 19.14
C ARG A 63 -1.54 12.98 19.66
N ALA A 64 -1.49 14.09 20.38
CA ALA A 64 -2.65 14.75 20.95
C ALA A 64 -3.37 15.71 19.99
N ALA A 65 -2.86 15.92 18.77
CA ALA A 65 -3.38 16.90 17.82
C ALA A 65 -4.81 16.61 17.32
N GLY A 66 -5.31 15.37 17.48
CA GLY A 66 -6.67 14.97 17.10
C GLY A 66 -6.90 14.85 15.59
N GLU A 67 -5.85 15.02 14.78
CA GLU A 67 -5.90 14.92 13.32
C GLU A 67 -4.61 14.30 12.76
N THR A 68 -4.70 13.69 11.59
CA THR A 68 -3.54 13.11 10.89
C THR A 68 -2.69 14.22 10.30
N MET A 69 -1.40 14.29 10.68
CA MET A 69 -0.49 15.34 10.21
C MET A 69 0.13 15.06 8.84
N VAL A 70 0.41 13.78 8.54
CA VAL A 70 1.01 13.35 7.28
C VAL A 70 -0.09 12.85 6.36
N THR A 71 -0.50 13.69 5.42
CA THR A 71 -1.57 13.38 4.47
C THR A 71 -1.21 13.90 3.10
N PHE A 72 -1.77 13.28 2.06
CA PHE A 72 -1.87 13.92 0.75
C PHE A 72 -2.72 15.19 0.84
N SER A 73 -2.57 16.08 -0.14
CA SER A 73 -3.56 17.12 -0.42
C SER A 73 -4.90 16.49 -0.82
N ALA A 74 -5.98 17.26 -0.75
CA ALA A 74 -7.31 16.78 -1.15
C ALA A 74 -7.35 16.32 -2.62
N GLU A 75 -6.62 17.01 -3.50
CA GLU A 75 -6.51 16.67 -4.92
C GLU A 75 -5.75 15.35 -5.12
N MET A 76 -4.57 15.21 -4.50
CA MET A 76 -3.78 14.00 -4.61
C MET A 76 -4.48 12.79 -3.97
N ALA A 77 -5.21 12.99 -2.86
CA ALA A 77 -6.02 11.95 -2.25
C ALA A 77 -7.12 11.45 -3.21
N ALA A 78 -7.78 12.34 -3.95
CA ALA A 78 -8.78 11.96 -4.95
C ALA A 78 -8.16 11.16 -6.11
N PHE A 79 -6.98 11.56 -6.60
CA PHE A 79 -6.25 10.79 -7.61
C PHE A 79 -5.84 9.41 -7.11
N GLU A 80 -5.42 9.30 -5.85
CA GLU A 80 -5.03 8.04 -5.22
C GLU A 80 -6.22 7.09 -5.06
N GLU A 81 -7.37 7.62 -4.66
CA GLU A 81 -8.62 6.85 -4.54
C GLU A 81 -9.06 6.31 -5.91
N GLU A 82 -9.05 7.14 -6.95
CA GLU A 82 -9.37 6.75 -8.32
C GLU A 82 -8.45 5.63 -8.82
N LEU A 83 -7.13 5.80 -8.62
CA LEU A 83 -6.14 4.80 -9.01
C LEU A 83 -6.35 3.47 -8.28
N LYS A 84 -6.60 3.51 -6.97
CA LYS A 84 -6.92 2.30 -6.20
C LYS A 84 -8.17 1.61 -6.72
N ALA A 85 -9.25 2.36 -6.99
CA ALA A 85 -10.48 1.80 -7.52
C ALA A 85 -10.25 1.11 -8.88
N PHE A 86 -9.46 1.74 -9.75
CA PHE A 86 -9.05 1.16 -11.02
C PHE A 86 -8.25 -0.14 -10.82
N LEU A 87 -7.19 -0.11 -10.00
CA LEU A 87 -6.36 -1.28 -9.74
C LEU A 87 -7.16 -2.42 -9.10
N TYR A 88 -8.07 -2.12 -8.18
CA TYR A 88 -8.93 -3.12 -7.55
C TYR A 88 -9.82 -3.84 -8.57
N LYS A 89 -10.36 -3.09 -9.53
CA LYS A 89 -11.20 -3.65 -10.60
C LYS A 89 -10.40 -4.46 -11.61
N HIS A 90 -9.20 -4.01 -11.98
CA HIS A 90 -8.47 -4.55 -13.13
C HIS A 90 -7.29 -5.47 -12.80
N LEU A 91 -6.67 -5.33 -11.63
CA LEU A 91 -5.52 -6.12 -11.19
C LEU A 91 -5.92 -7.16 -10.14
N TYR A 92 -6.52 -6.72 -9.03
CA TYR A 92 -6.76 -7.61 -7.88
C TYR A 92 -7.85 -8.66 -8.12
N ARG A 93 -8.77 -8.42 -9.06
CA ARG A 93 -9.81 -9.37 -9.47
C ARG A 93 -9.43 -10.19 -10.71
N HIS A 94 -8.19 -10.05 -11.19
CA HIS A 94 -7.71 -10.85 -12.30
C HIS A 94 -7.66 -12.34 -11.90
N SER A 95 -8.12 -13.23 -12.78
CA SER A 95 -8.28 -14.66 -12.48
C SER A 95 -6.99 -15.32 -11.98
N GLU A 96 -5.84 -14.91 -12.50
CA GLU A 96 -4.54 -15.42 -12.06
C GLU A 96 -4.18 -15.00 -10.63
N VAL A 97 -4.48 -13.74 -10.26
CA VAL A 97 -4.23 -13.22 -8.91
C VAL A 97 -5.16 -13.90 -7.91
N VAL A 98 -6.44 -14.05 -8.27
CA VAL A 98 -7.43 -14.75 -7.43
C VAL A 98 -7.02 -16.21 -7.22
N ARG A 99 -6.54 -16.90 -8.26
CA ARG A 99 -6.06 -18.29 -8.15
C ARG A 99 -4.92 -18.42 -7.14
N VAL A 100 -3.90 -17.57 -7.25
CA VAL A 100 -2.75 -17.59 -6.31
C VAL A 100 -3.21 -17.24 -4.89
N ARG A 101 -4.13 -16.28 -4.74
CA ARG A 101 -4.70 -15.91 -3.45
C ARG A 101 -5.42 -17.09 -2.79
N ASN A 102 -6.27 -17.81 -3.53
CA ASN A 102 -7.00 -18.97 -3.00
C ASN A 102 -6.05 -20.10 -2.57
N GLN A 103 -4.96 -20.32 -3.31
CA GLN A 103 -3.94 -21.30 -2.93
C GLN A 103 -3.22 -20.89 -1.65
N ALA A 104 -2.85 -19.61 -1.52
CA ALA A 104 -2.22 -19.10 -0.31
C ALA A 104 -3.16 -19.20 0.90
N GLU A 105 -4.45 -18.91 0.73
CA GLU A 105 -5.47 -19.06 1.77
C GLU A 105 -5.57 -20.51 2.27
N GLN A 106 -5.57 -21.49 1.34
CA GLN A 106 -5.57 -22.91 1.71
C GLN A 106 -4.32 -23.28 2.53
N ILE A 107 -3.14 -22.85 2.10
CA ILE A 107 -1.88 -23.14 2.81
C ILE A 107 -1.92 -22.57 4.24
N VAL A 108 -2.40 -21.33 4.40
CA VAL A 108 -2.49 -20.70 5.72
C VAL A 108 -3.48 -21.44 6.61
N ASN A 109 -4.65 -21.83 6.09
CA ASN A 109 -5.62 -22.61 6.85
C ASN A 109 -5.06 -23.98 7.26
N ASP A 110 -4.42 -24.70 6.33
CA ASP A 110 -3.84 -26.01 6.62
C ASP A 110 -2.73 -25.92 7.68
N LEU A 111 -1.85 -24.92 7.58
CA LEU A 111 -0.81 -24.68 8.58
C LEU A 111 -1.41 -24.31 9.94
N PHE A 112 -2.45 -23.47 9.96
CA PHE A 112 -3.14 -23.09 11.18
C PHE A 112 -3.73 -24.31 11.87
N GLU A 113 -4.52 -25.13 11.17
CA GLU A 113 -5.13 -26.34 11.73
C GLU A 113 -4.08 -27.30 12.32
N VAL A 114 -2.97 -27.53 11.59
CA VAL A 114 -1.89 -28.43 12.06
C VAL A 114 -1.19 -27.87 13.30
N TYR A 115 -0.79 -26.59 13.28
CA TYR A 115 -0.03 -26.00 14.37
C TYR A 115 -0.88 -25.66 15.59
N PHE A 116 -2.16 -25.39 15.40
CA PHE A 116 -3.10 -25.18 16.48
C PHE A 116 -3.41 -26.51 17.18
N ALA A 117 -3.60 -27.61 16.43
CA ALA A 117 -3.87 -28.93 17.01
C ALA A 117 -2.64 -29.58 17.68
N ASP A 118 -1.44 -29.40 17.12
CA ASP A 118 -0.19 -29.83 17.75
C ASP A 118 0.86 -28.72 17.68
N PRO A 119 0.94 -27.86 18.71
CA PRO A 119 1.95 -26.83 18.79
C PRO A 119 3.40 -27.32 18.69
N ARG A 120 3.66 -28.61 18.96
CA ARG A 120 5.01 -29.18 18.84
C ARG A 120 5.43 -29.42 17.39
N ALA A 121 4.49 -29.37 16.44
CA ALA A 121 4.79 -29.41 15.01
C ALA A 121 5.38 -28.09 14.48
N MET A 122 5.26 -26.99 15.23
CA MET A 122 5.94 -25.73 14.90
C MET A 122 7.46 -25.84 15.15
N PRO A 123 8.29 -25.11 14.37
CA PRO A 123 9.72 -25.00 14.67
C PRO A 123 9.96 -24.39 16.06
N ASP A 124 11.09 -24.74 16.69
CA ASP A 124 11.38 -24.43 18.10
C ASP A 124 11.16 -22.96 18.49
N GLY A 125 11.65 -22.02 17.69
CA GLY A 125 11.52 -20.59 17.98
C GLY A 125 10.08 -20.05 17.93
N TRP A 126 9.13 -20.80 17.37
CA TRP A 126 7.71 -20.41 17.29
C TRP A 126 6.85 -21.01 18.40
N ARG A 127 7.34 -22.05 19.10
CA ARG A 127 6.65 -22.65 20.25
C ARG A 127 7.16 -22.14 21.60
N GLU A 128 8.21 -21.33 21.62
CA GLU A 128 8.71 -20.69 22.83
C GLU A 128 7.62 -19.83 23.49
N GLY A 129 7.27 -20.17 24.73
CA GLY A 129 6.26 -19.43 25.52
C GLY A 129 4.84 -20.01 25.47
N LEU A 130 4.56 -21.04 24.67
CA LEU A 130 3.26 -21.72 24.67
C LEU A 130 2.98 -22.47 25.99
N ASP A 131 4.03 -22.90 26.69
CA ASP A 131 3.92 -23.44 28.05
C ASP A 131 3.37 -22.42 29.07
N ARG A 132 3.40 -21.12 28.73
CA ARG A 132 2.87 -20.01 29.54
C ARG A 132 1.52 -19.50 29.04
N ALA A 133 1.01 -20.05 27.93
CA ALA A 133 -0.31 -19.72 27.41
C ALA A 133 -1.39 -20.46 28.21
N ASP A 134 -2.51 -19.77 28.48
CA ASP A 134 -3.68 -20.29 29.18
C ASP A 134 -4.24 -21.53 28.45
N ASP A 135 -4.82 -22.49 29.16
CA ASP A 135 -5.33 -23.75 28.61
C ASP A 135 -6.51 -23.57 27.63
N ARG A 136 -7.00 -22.33 27.47
CA ARG A 136 -7.96 -21.92 26.45
C ARG A 136 -7.33 -21.57 25.09
N ILE A 137 -6.02 -21.46 25.04
CA ILE A 137 -5.20 -21.12 23.86
C ILE A 137 -4.43 -22.36 23.36
N LYS A 138 -4.33 -23.41 24.19
CA LYS A 138 -3.89 -24.76 23.79
C LYS A 138 -5.04 -25.52 23.14
#